data_AF-A0A8S8XYD7-F1
#
_entry.id   AF-A0A8S8XYD7-F1
#
_cell.length_a   1.000
_cell.length_b   1.000
_cell.length_c   1.000
_cell.angle_alpha   90.00
_cell.angle_beta   90.00
_cell.angle_gamma   90.00
#
_symmetry.space_group_name_H-M   'P 1'
#
loop_
_entity.id
_entity.type
_entity.pdbx_description
1 polymer ?
#
loop_
_entity_poly.entity_id
_entity_poly.type
_entity_poly.pdbx_seq_one_letter_code
_entity_poly.pdbx_strand_id
1 'polypeptide(L)'
;MIRCYREYIGNDLSGMKANQYWVNYELGMIVFGNGDVGYLPPQNSSVSVSYSGYDLITTIDNSPPMPVQSVGYLVNEDNNLTIEWKESEDAVSYIIENRSNFSRPWETVENINYTKNKMIYEISNLSGGFHYYRIIS
;
A
#
# COMPACT_ATOMS: atom_id res chain seq x y z
N MET A 1 -5.91 3.94 -44.42
CA MET A 1 -6.05 2.62 -43.79
C MET A 1 -5.06 2.55 -42.63
N ILE A 2 -5.55 2.43 -41.39
CA ILE A 2 -4.68 2.30 -40.20
C ILE A 2 -4.17 0.87 -40.18
N ARG A 3 -2.85 0.68 -40.07
CA ARG A 3 -2.23 -0.65 -39.92
C ARG A 3 -1.72 -0.77 -38.48
N CYS A 4 -2.23 -1.76 -37.76
CA CYS A 4 -1.72 -2.10 -36.44
C CYS A 4 -0.50 -3.02 -36.59
N TYR A 5 0.60 -2.64 -35.97
CA TYR A 5 1.83 -3.43 -35.93
C TYR A 5 1.88 -4.25 -34.65
N ARG A 6 2.52 -5.43 -34.69
CA ARG A 6 2.76 -6.26 -33.50
C ARG A 6 4.22 -6.24 -33.10
N GLU A 7 4.50 -6.39 -31.82
CA GLU A 7 5.88 -6.47 -31.37
C GLU A 7 6.57 -7.74 -31.90
N TYR A 8 7.84 -7.62 -32.25
CA TYR A 8 8.76 -8.69 -32.59
C TYR A 8 9.60 -9.04 -31.35
N ILE A 9 9.60 -10.31 -30.95
CA ILE A 9 10.20 -10.80 -29.68
C ILE A 9 11.58 -11.45 -29.93
N GLY A 10 12.13 -11.35 -31.15
CA GLY A 10 13.45 -11.91 -31.43
C GLY A 10 14.59 -10.97 -31.05
N ASN A 11 15.79 -11.55 -30.87
CA ASN A 11 17.00 -10.83 -30.47
C ASN A 11 17.81 -10.27 -31.65
N ASP A 12 17.36 -10.52 -32.88
CA ASP A 12 18.01 -10.04 -34.11
C ASP A 12 16.93 -9.59 -35.12
N LEU A 13 17.18 -8.49 -35.82
CA LEU A 13 16.25 -7.86 -36.74
C LEU A 13 16.02 -8.69 -38.02
N SER A 14 16.90 -9.63 -38.35
CA SER A 14 16.79 -10.44 -39.59
C SER A 14 15.48 -11.21 -39.73
N GLY A 15 14.85 -11.60 -38.61
CA GLY A 15 13.56 -12.31 -38.59
C GLY A 15 12.33 -11.41 -38.61
N MET A 16 12.50 -10.09 -38.66
CA MET A 16 11.43 -9.11 -38.48
C MET A 16 10.59 -8.93 -39.75
N LYS A 17 9.26 -9.03 -39.61
CA LYS A 17 8.31 -8.85 -40.72
C LYS A 17 7.83 -7.41 -40.87
N ALA A 18 7.36 -7.06 -42.06
CA ALA A 18 6.88 -5.72 -42.40
C ALA A 18 5.61 -5.24 -41.64
N ASN A 19 5.00 -6.09 -40.81
CA ASN A 19 3.88 -5.74 -39.93
C ASN A 19 4.27 -5.79 -38.44
N GLN A 20 5.57 -5.75 -38.15
CA GLN A 20 6.09 -5.76 -36.79
C GLN A 20 6.88 -4.49 -36.45
N TYR A 21 7.05 -4.25 -35.15
CA TYR A 21 8.01 -3.31 -34.59
C TYR A 21 8.86 -4.04 -33.53
N TRP A 22 10.07 -3.57 -33.25
CA TRP A 22 10.92 -4.06 -32.17
C TRP A 22 11.17 -2.94 -31.16
N VAL A 23 11.19 -3.28 -29.87
CA VAL A 23 11.52 -2.33 -28.81
C VAL A 23 12.93 -2.62 -28.33
N ASN A 24 13.83 -1.67 -28.54
CA ASN A 24 15.14 -1.69 -27.92
C ASN A 24 15.04 -0.97 -26.58
N TYR A 25 14.91 -1.73 -25.50
CA TYR A 25 14.80 -1.19 -24.15
C TYR A 25 16.10 -0.57 -23.63
N GLU A 26 17.27 -1.03 -24.08
CA GLU A 26 18.56 -0.48 -23.66
C GLU A 26 18.79 0.94 -24.20
N LEU A 27 18.36 1.18 -25.45
CA LEU A 27 18.50 2.48 -26.12
C LEU A 27 17.22 3.32 -26.08
N GLY A 28 16.11 2.80 -25.55
CA GLY A 28 14.83 3.49 -25.49
C GLY A 28 14.22 3.77 -26.87
N MET A 29 14.34 2.84 -27.82
CA MET A 29 13.93 3.04 -29.21
C MET A 29 12.82 2.07 -29.65
N ILE A 30 11.91 2.58 -30.50
CA ILE A 30 11.01 1.75 -31.31
C ILE A 30 11.59 1.65 -32.72
N VAL A 31 11.90 0.44 -33.16
CA VAL A 31 12.49 0.15 -34.46
C VAL A 31 11.44 -0.50 -35.34
N PHE A 32 11.21 0.07 -36.53
CA PHE A 32 10.27 -0.48 -37.51
C PHE A 32 10.98 -1.35 -38.57
N GLY A 33 12.27 -1.15 -38.80
CA GLY A 33 13.08 -1.88 -39.76
C GLY A 33 14.47 -1.24 -39.90
N ASN A 34 15.33 -1.83 -40.72
CA ASN A 34 16.71 -1.33 -40.96
C ASN A 34 16.96 -0.91 -42.42
N GLY A 35 15.94 -0.93 -43.27
CA GLY A 35 16.04 -0.65 -44.71
C GLY A 35 15.98 -1.91 -45.59
N ASP A 36 16.41 -3.07 -45.07
CA ASP A 36 16.38 -4.36 -45.77
C ASP A 36 15.31 -5.30 -45.19
N VAL A 37 15.13 -5.31 -43.87
CA VAL A 37 14.15 -6.10 -43.12
C VAL A 37 13.24 -5.21 -42.27
N GLY A 38 12.05 -5.71 -41.93
CA GLY A 38 11.01 -4.96 -41.23
C GLY A 38 10.16 -4.09 -42.17
N TYR A 39 9.58 -3.02 -41.62
CA TYR A 39 8.73 -2.07 -42.31
C TYR A 39 9.55 -0.89 -42.85
N LEU A 40 9.47 -0.70 -44.18
CA LEU A 40 10.00 0.47 -44.89
C LEU A 40 8.82 1.38 -45.29
N PRO A 41 8.66 2.57 -44.69
CA PRO A 41 7.59 3.49 -45.08
C PRO A 41 7.81 4.00 -46.52
N PRO A 42 6.75 4.02 -47.36
CA PRO A 42 6.82 4.65 -48.68
C PRO A 42 7.22 6.13 -48.61
N GLN A 43 7.73 6.66 -49.73
CA GLN A 43 8.05 8.09 -49.82
C GLN A 43 6.79 8.94 -49.51
N ASN A 44 6.96 10.00 -48.72
CA ASN A 44 5.90 10.89 -48.24
C ASN A 44 4.88 10.26 -47.26
N SER A 45 5.22 9.16 -46.59
CA SER A 45 4.41 8.58 -45.52
C SER A 45 4.67 9.24 -44.17
N SER A 46 3.69 9.18 -43.26
CA SER A 46 3.86 9.56 -41.85
C SER A 46 3.67 8.36 -40.92
N VAL A 47 4.51 8.24 -39.89
CA VAL A 47 4.32 7.30 -38.78
C VAL A 47 3.67 8.04 -37.62
N SER A 48 2.64 7.46 -37.01
CA SER A 48 2.00 7.98 -35.81
C SER A 48 2.09 6.95 -34.69
N VAL A 49 2.57 7.38 -33.52
CA VAL A 49 2.69 6.54 -32.33
C VAL A 49 1.76 7.11 -31.26
N SER A 50 0.85 6.28 -30.76
CA SER A 50 0.03 6.58 -29.60
C SER A 50 0.42 5.63 -28.50
N TYR A 51 0.80 6.18 -27.34
CA TYR A 51 1.20 5.42 -26.16
C TYR A 51 0.31 5.81 -25.00
N SER A 52 -0.23 4.82 -24.31
CA SER A 52 -0.93 4.96 -23.04
C SER A 52 -0.26 4.06 -22.02
N GLY A 53 0.49 4.66 -21.10
CA GLY A 53 1.11 3.98 -19.98
C GLY A 53 0.73 4.65 -18.67
N TYR A 54 0.82 3.90 -17.58
CA TYR A 54 0.70 4.45 -16.24
C TYR A 54 2.08 4.94 -15.82
N ASP A 55 2.21 6.24 -15.56
CA ASP A 55 3.38 6.76 -14.87
C ASP A 55 3.27 6.29 -13.41
N LEU A 56 4.20 5.45 -12.97
CA LEU A 56 4.25 4.90 -11.60
C LEU A 56 4.77 5.98 -10.65
N ILE A 57 4.01 7.07 -10.49
CA ILE A 57 4.28 8.05 -9.45
C ILE A 57 4.00 7.34 -8.13
N THR A 58 5.04 7.10 -7.32
CA THR A 58 4.87 6.57 -5.97
C THR A 58 4.03 7.57 -5.16
N THR A 59 2.81 7.17 -4.80
CA THR A 59 1.94 7.94 -3.90
C THR A 59 2.30 7.60 -2.45
N ILE A 60 2.72 8.60 -1.67
CA ILE A 60 2.93 8.47 -0.23
C ILE A 60 1.60 8.77 0.46
N ASP A 61 1.04 7.79 1.17
CA ASP A 61 -0.08 8.02 2.07
C ASP A 61 0.45 8.47 3.44
N ASN A 62 -0.01 9.63 3.89
CA ASN A 62 0.33 10.22 5.19
C ASN A 62 -0.92 10.38 6.07
N SER A 63 -2.03 9.72 5.72
CA SER A 63 -3.25 9.73 6.51
C SER A 63 -2.99 9.02 7.83
N PRO A 64 -3.29 9.65 8.98
CA PRO A 64 -3.17 8.98 10.27
C PRO A 64 -4.22 7.87 10.38
N PRO A 65 -3.97 6.82 11.17
CA PRO A 65 -4.98 5.84 11.52
C PRO A 65 -6.23 6.50 12.10
N MET A 66 -7.41 5.92 11.84
CA MET A 66 -8.62 6.41 12.48
C MET A 66 -8.53 6.24 14.00
N PRO A 67 -9.14 7.15 14.80
CA PRO A 67 -9.18 6.99 16.25
C PRO A 67 -9.89 5.70 16.67
N VAL A 68 -9.45 5.13 17.79
CA VAL A 68 -10.08 3.95 18.40
C VAL A 68 -11.55 4.22 18.76
N GLN A 69 -12.42 3.29 18.41
CA GLN A 69 -13.86 3.35 18.69
C GLN A 69 -14.34 2.15 19.51
N SER A 70 -15.49 2.33 20.15
CA SER A 70 -16.22 1.25 20.86
C SER A 70 -15.38 0.54 21.93
N VAL A 71 -14.67 1.32 22.76
CA VAL A 71 -13.90 0.76 23.89
C VAL A 71 -14.87 0.24 24.96
N GLY A 72 -14.77 -1.06 25.25
CA GLY A 72 -15.49 -1.76 26.30
C GLY A 72 -14.57 -2.16 27.45
N TYR A 73 -15.12 -2.20 28.66
CA TYR A 73 -14.41 -2.58 29.89
C TYR A 73 -15.19 -3.69 30.59
N LEU A 74 -14.51 -4.79 30.90
CA LEU A 74 -15.06 -5.94 31.61
C LEU A 74 -14.21 -6.20 32.85
N VAL A 75 -14.79 -6.03 34.03
CA VAL A 75 -14.14 -6.35 35.31
C VAL A 75 -14.77 -7.62 35.87
N ASN A 76 -13.95 -8.63 36.17
CA ASN A 76 -14.42 -9.88 36.76
C ASN A 76 -14.36 -9.86 38.30
N GLU A 77 -14.83 -10.94 38.94
CA GLU A 77 -14.87 -11.08 40.40
C GLU A 77 -13.48 -11.09 41.06
N ASP A 78 -12.43 -11.42 40.30
CA ASP A 78 -11.03 -11.42 40.75
C ASP A 78 -10.35 -10.05 40.57
N ASN A 79 -11.10 -8.99 40.25
CA ASN A 79 -10.60 -7.67 39.88
C ASN A 79 -9.65 -7.68 38.67
N ASN A 80 -9.80 -8.61 37.74
CA ASN A 80 -9.12 -8.55 36.45
C ASN A 80 -9.94 -7.69 35.49
N LEU A 81 -9.28 -6.73 34.83
CA LEU A 81 -9.88 -5.85 33.84
C LEU A 81 -9.48 -6.32 32.44
N THR A 82 -10.46 -6.57 31.60
CA THR A 82 -10.30 -6.76 30.16
C THR A 82 -10.82 -5.52 29.45
N ILE A 83 -9.96 -4.89 28.64
CA ILE A 83 -10.30 -3.78 27.76
C ILE A 83 -10.36 -4.32 26.34
N GLU A 84 -11.48 -4.10 25.67
CA GLU A 84 -11.70 -4.53 24.29
C GLU A 84 -12.05 -3.33 23.42
N TRP A 85 -11.58 -3.28 22.19
CA TRP A 85 -11.95 -2.22 21.24
C TRP A 85 -12.13 -2.76 19.84
N LYS A 86 -12.77 -1.96 18.98
CA LYS A 86 -12.86 -2.27 17.55
C LYS A 86 -11.55 -1.88 16.86
N GLU A 87 -11.12 -2.71 15.92
CA GLU A 87 -10.07 -2.34 14.98
C GLU A 87 -10.34 -0.98 14.33
N SER A 88 -9.29 -0.16 14.30
CA SER A 88 -9.26 1.13 13.62
C SER A 88 -8.71 0.97 12.21
N GLU A 89 -9.32 1.66 11.25
CA GLU A 89 -8.87 1.69 9.87
C GLU A 89 -7.45 2.27 9.79
N ASP A 90 -6.60 1.64 8.98
CA ASP A 90 -5.18 1.96 8.77
C ASP A 90 -4.26 1.84 10.00
N ALA A 91 -4.76 1.34 11.13
CA ALA A 91 -3.95 1.12 12.33
C ALA A 91 -3.11 -0.16 12.24
N VAL A 92 -1.80 -0.04 12.42
CA VAL A 92 -0.84 -1.16 12.40
C VAL A 92 -0.40 -1.59 13.80
N SER A 93 -0.65 -0.76 14.80
CA SER A 93 -0.33 -0.98 16.20
C SER A 93 -1.24 -0.14 17.09
N TYR A 94 -1.26 -0.44 18.38
CA TYR A 94 -1.96 0.33 19.37
C TYR A 94 -1.06 0.60 20.57
N ILE A 95 -1.19 1.79 21.15
CA ILE A 95 -0.51 2.19 22.38
C ILE A 95 -1.56 2.28 23.47
N ILE A 96 -1.35 1.52 24.55
CA ILE A 96 -2.18 1.57 25.74
C ILE A 96 -1.49 2.47 26.74
N GLU A 97 -2.21 3.47 27.20
CA GLU A 97 -1.70 4.39 28.20
C GLU A 97 -2.59 4.40 29.43
N ASN A 98 -1.93 4.60 30.57
CA ASN A 98 -2.57 4.79 31.86
C ASN A 98 -2.16 6.15 32.43
N ARG A 99 -3.01 6.72 33.29
CA ARG A 99 -2.58 7.78 34.19
C ARG A 99 -3.11 7.51 35.59
N SER A 100 -2.32 7.90 36.60
CA SER A 100 -2.69 7.73 38.00
C SER A 100 -3.74 8.71 38.51
N ASN A 101 -3.86 9.91 37.89
CA ASN A 101 -4.93 10.86 38.15
C ASN A 101 -5.05 11.91 37.04
N PHE A 102 -6.08 12.76 37.11
CA PHE A 102 -6.35 13.81 36.10
C PHE A 102 -5.23 14.83 35.90
N SER A 103 -4.36 15.02 36.89
CA SER A 103 -3.28 16.02 36.86
C SER A 103 -1.93 15.42 36.44
N ARG A 104 -1.85 14.11 36.23
CA ARG A 104 -0.63 13.42 35.81
C ARG A 104 -0.63 13.17 34.30
N PRO A 105 0.56 13.17 33.67
CA PRO A 105 0.67 12.81 32.26
C PRO A 105 0.25 11.35 32.06
N TRP A 106 -0.08 11.03 30.81
CA TRP A 106 -0.27 9.65 30.39
C TRP A 106 1.09 8.95 30.29
N GLU A 107 1.12 7.70 30.72
CA GLU A 107 2.28 6.83 30.67
C GLU A 107 1.94 5.61 29.83
N THR A 108 2.84 5.27 28.91
CA THR A 108 2.71 4.07 28.07
C THR A 108 2.86 2.84 28.93
N VAL A 109 1.84 1.98 28.88
CA VAL A 109 1.82 0.70 29.57
C VAL A 109 2.26 -0.41 28.62
N GLU A 110 1.70 -0.43 27.40
CA GLU A 110 1.98 -1.47 26.42
C GLU A 110 1.80 -0.99 24.98
N ASN A 111 2.53 -1.63 24.06
CA ASN A 111 2.37 -1.47 22.62
C ASN A 111 1.92 -2.80 22.03
N ILE A 112 0.74 -2.84 21.42
CA ILE A 112 0.15 -4.04 20.84
C ILE A 112 0.21 -3.93 19.31
N ASN A 113 0.92 -4.85 18.67
CA ASN A 113 0.89 -4.93 17.21
C ASN A 113 -0.45 -5.45 16.72
N TYR A 114 -0.92 -4.92 15.61
CA TYR A 114 -2.17 -5.35 15.01
C TYR A 114 -2.13 -6.85 14.69
N THR A 115 -3.06 -7.60 15.29
CA THR A 115 -3.33 -8.99 14.94
C THR A 115 -4.78 -9.11 14.49
N LYS A 116 -5.02 -9.73 13.33
CA LYS A 116 -6.32 -9.77 12.61
C LYS A 116 -7.53 -10.33 13.40
N ASN A 117 -7.38 -10.72 14.68
CA ASN A 117 -8.41 -11.47 15.40
C ASN A 117 -8.76 -10.97 16.82
N LYS A 118 -8.01 -10.06 17.45
CA LYS A 118 -8.40 -9.53 18.77
C LYS A 118 -7.66 -8.24 19.11
N MET A 119 -8.42 -7.21 19.48
CA MET A 119 -7.93 -5.97 20.05
C MET A 119 -8.29 -5.94 21.52
N ILE A 120 -7.45 -6.60 22.33
CA ILE A 120 -7.69 -6.81 23.75
C ILE A 120 -6.46 -6.51 24.55
N TYR A 121 -6.67 -5.91 25.70
CA TYR A 121 -5.67 -5.73 26.73
C TYR A 121 -6.21 -6.22 28.08
N GLU A 122 -5.43 -7.03 28.79
CA GLU A 122 -5.83 -7.65 30.07
C GLU A 122 -4.92 -7.16 31.19
N ILE A 123 -5.53 -6.80 32.32
CA ILE A 123 -4.86 -6.34 33.53
C ILE A 123 -5.34 -7.23 34.67
N SER A 124 -4.41 -7.81 35.43
CA SER A 124 -4.72 -8.64 36.59
C SER A 124 -4.58 -7.87 37.90
N ASN A 125 -5.34 -8.28 38.93
CA ASN A 125 -5.25 -7.73 40.28
C ASN A 125 -5.38 -6.20 40.34
N LEU A 126 -6.40 -5.66 39.68
CA LEU A 126 -6.66 -4.22 39.68
C LEU A 126 -6.94 -3.74 41.12
N SER A 127 -6.21 -2.71 41.55
CA SER A 127 -6.38 -2.15 42.89
C SER A 127 -7.72 -1.42 43.02
N GLY A 128 -8.21 -1.25 44.25
CA GLY A 128 -9.41 -0.45 44.49
C GLY A 128 -9.16 1.03 44.17
N GLY A 129 -10.09 1.67 43.46
CA GLY A 129 -10.04 3.09 43.14
C GLY A 129 -10.40 3.42 41.70
N PHE A 130 -10.10 4.66 41.29
CA PHE A 130 -10.28 5.11 39.92
C PHE A 130 -9.06 4.76 39.08
N HIS A 131 -9.32 4.22 37.89
CA HIS A 131 -8.31 3.90 36.89
C HIS A 131 -8.65 4.59 35.58
N TYR A 132 -7.63 5.12 34.90
CA TYR A 132 -7.79 5.88 33.67
C TYR A 132 -6.96 5.23 32.57
N TYR A 133 -7.62 4.77 31.52
CA TYR A 133 -6.99 4.17 30.36
C TYR A 133 -7.41 4.89 29.08
N ARG A 134 -6.51 4.95 28.11
CA ARG A 134 -6.82 5.29 26.72
C ARG A 134 -6.02 4.40 25.78
N ILE A 135 -6.57 4.19 24.59
CA ILE A 135 -5.95 3.43 23.52
C ILE A 135 -5.75 4.39 22.35
N ILE A 136 -4.54 4.41 21.81
CA ILE A 136 -4.14 5.21 20.65
C ILE A 136 -3.83 4.24 19.52
N SER A 137 -4.37 4.51 18.33
CA SER A 137 -4.10 3.78 17.08
C SER A 137 -2.89 4.32 16.31
#